data_AF-A0A8T4Y2F9-F1
#
_entry.id   AF-A0A8T4Y2F9-F1
#
_cell.length_a   1.000
_cell.length_b   1.000
_cell.length_c   1.000
_cell.angle_alpha   90.00
_cell.angle_beta   90.00
_cell.angle_gamma   90.00
#
_symmetry.space_group_name_H-M   'P 1'
#
loop_
_entity.id
_entity.type
_entity.pdbx_description
1 polymer ?
#
loop_
_entity_poly.entity_id
_entity_poly.type
_entity_poly.pdbx_seq_one_letter_code
_entity_poly.pdbx_strand_id
1 'polypeptide(L)' 'ILYVFFSPDVFKYVKKTQVSPAGEYWVTDTIKLMVDDGLNILAYRIPGTVFWRDIGRPETRIEAEKYVQDIGLAKI' A
#
# COMPACT_ATOMS: atom_id res chain seq x y z
N ILE A 1 2.89 11.65 2.08
CA ILE A 1 2.34 10.78 1.01
C ILE A 1 3.36 9.70 0.72
N LEU A 2 2.96 8.42 0.69
CA LEU A 2 3.85 7.30 0.37
C LEU A 2 3.95 7.14 -1.15
N TYR A 3 5.17 7.05 -1.67
CA TYR A 3 5.44 6.70 -3.06
C TYR A 3 6.12 5.35 -3.12
N VAL A 4 5.64 4.47 -4.01
CA VAL A 4 6.25 3.17 -4.30
C VAL A 4 6.85 3.24 -5.69
N PHE A 5 8.13 2.95 -5.81
CA PHE A 5 8.86 2.98 -7.08
C PHE A 5 9.10 1.56 -7.57
N PHE A 6 8.75 1.31 -8.83
CA PHE A 6 9.03 0.05 -9.51
C PHE A 6 9.94 0.29 -10.71
N SER A 7 10.91 -0.60 -10.92
CA SER A 7 11.55 -0.73 -12.24
C SER A 7 10.47 -1.09 -13.27
N PRO A 8 10.58 -0.64 -14.55
CA PRO A 8 9.71 -1.08 -15.63
C PRO A 8 9.62 -2.61 -15.79
N ASP A 9 10.60 -3.36 -15.28
CA ASP A 9 10.54 -4.82 -15.24
C ASP A 9 9.30 -5.36 -14.52
N VAL A 10 8.69 -4.60 -13.61
CA VAL A 10 7.44 -4.98 -12.94
C VAL A 10 6.35 -5.39 -13.92
N PHE A 11 6.28 -4.77 -15.11
CA PHE A 11 5.28 -5.12 -16.12
C PHE A 11 5.45 -6.54 -16.68
N LYS A 12 6.67 -7.10 -16.65
CA LYS A 12 6.92 -8.51 -16.98
C LYS A 12 6.33 -9.44 -15.93
N TYR A 13 6.35 -9.03 -14.66
CA TYR A 13 5.81 -9.78 -13.53
C TYR A 13 4.30 -9.66 -13.42
N VAL A 14 3.74 -8.47 -13.69
CA VAL A 14 2.27 -8.27 -13.75
C VAL A 14 1.65 -9.25 -14.75
N LYS A 15 2.26 -9.43 -15.93
CA LYS A 15 1.78 -10.40 -16.95
C LYS A 15 1.83 -11.87 -16.50
N LYS A 16 2.65 -12.20 -15.51
CA LYS A 16 2.78 -13.56 -14.95
C LYS A 16 1.91 -13.77 -13.70
N THR A 17 1.41 -12.69 -13.12
CA THR A 17 0.64 -12.71 -11.87
C THR A 17 -0.66 -13.46 -12.11
N GLN A 18 -0.95 -14.46 -11.26
CA GLN A 18 -2.17 -15.24 -11.36
C GLN A 18 -3.35 -14.45 -10.79
N VAL A 19 -4.55 -14.79 -11.25
CA VAL A 19 -5.79 -14.22 -10.70
C VAL A 19 -5.99 -14.76 -9.28
N SER A 20 -6.20 -13.86 -8.33
CA SER A 20 -6.49 -14.19 -6.94
C SER A 20 -7.87 -14.86 -6.80
N PRO A 21 -8.19 -15.47 -5.64
CA PRO A 21 -9.54 -16.00 -5.38
C PRO A 21 -10.66 -14.96 -5.51
N ALA A 22 -10.33 -13.66 -5.38
CA ALA A 22 -11.27 -12.56 -5.54
C ALA A 22 -11.49 -12.15 -7.01
N GLY A 23 -10.83 -12.79 -7.98
CA GLY A 23 -10.93 -12.44 -9.39
C GLY A 23 -10.04 -11.26 -9.81
N GLU A 24 -9.16 -10.79 -8.93
CA GLU A 24 -8.28 -9.63 -9.14
C GLU A 24 -6.82 -10.05 -9.31
N TYR A 25 -6.03 -9.24 -10.01
CA TYR A 25 -4.58 -9.34 -9.99
C TYR A 25 -4.02 -8.56 -8.80
N TRP A 26 -3.51 -9.26 -7.80
CA TRP A 26 -2.99 -8.62 -6.60
C TRP A 26 -1.54 -8.17 -6.78
N VAL A 27 -1.26 -6.90 -6.49
CA VAL A 27 0.10 -6.34 -6.53
C VAL A 27 1.05 -7.07 -5.57
N THR A 28 0.54 -7.60 -4.46
CA THR A 28 1.32 -8.40 -3.50
C THR A 28 1.89 -9.66 -4.14
N ASP A 29 1.12 -10.30 -5.02
CA ASP A 29 1.55 -11.53 -5.71
C ASP A 29 2.59 -11.19 -6.78
N THR A 30 2.44 -10.06 -7.48
CA THR A 30 3.47 -9.53 -8.38
C THR A 30 4.79 -9.29 -7.63
N ILE A 31 4.75 -8.59 -6.49
CA ILE A 31 5.94 -8.32 -5.67
C ILE A 31 6.56 -9.62 -5.17
N LYS A 32 5.73 -10.58 -4.73
CA LYS A 32 6.20 -11.90 -4.30
C LYS A 32 6.94 -12.63 -5.41
N LEU A 33 6.41 -12.65 -6.64
CA LEU A 33 7.11 -13.26 -7.78
C LEU A 33 8.47 -12.61 -8.05
N MET A 34 8.58 -11.28 -7.90
CA MET A 34 9.85 -10.57 -8.04
C MET A 34 10.87 -10.98 -6.97
N VAL A 35 10.41 -11.09 -5.71
CA VAL A 35 11.26 -11.54 -4.59
C VAL A 35 11.70 -12.99 -4.78
N ASP A 36 10.78 -13.87 -5.17
CA ASP A 36 11.05 -15.30 -5.39
C ASP A 36 12.04 -15.52 -6.55
N ASP A 37 12.02 -14.65 -7.58
CA ASP A 37 13.00 -14.61 -8.69
C ASP A 37 14.35 -13.96 -8.31
N GLY A 38 14.52 -13.52 -7.05
CA GLY A 38 15.77 -12.97 -6.52
C GLY A 38 16.02 -11.49 -6.83
N LEU A 39 15.00 -10.73 -7.23
CA LEU A 39 15.15 -9.29 -7.42
C LEU A 39 15.37 -8.59 -6.08
N ASN A 40 16.22 -7.56 -6.08
CA ASN A 40 16.45 -6.72 -4.91
C ASN A 40 15.25 -5.78 -4.68
N ILE A 41 14.30 -6.20 -3.86
CA ILE A 41 13.13 -5.42 -3.46
C ILE A 41 13.38 -4.83 -2.07
N LEU A 42 13.24 -3.50 -1.97
CA LEU A 42 13.43 -2.76 -0.72
C LEU A 42 12.07 -2.42 -0.08
N ALA A 43 12.03 -2.44 1.24
CA ALA A 43 10.89 -1.99 2.03
C ALA A 43 11.26 -0.77 2.87
N TYR A 44 10.37 0.21 2.92
CA TYR A 44 10.51 1.37 3.79
C TYR A 44 9.61 1.25 5.02
N ARG A 45 10.21 1.27 6.20
CA ARG A 45 9.46 1.28 7.46
C ARG A 45 9.04 2.71 7.79
N ILE A 46 7.74 2.98 7.74
CA ILE A 46 7.17 4.27 8.16
C ILE A 46 7.46 4.48 9.66
N PRO A 47 7.96 5.66 10.09
CA PRO A 47 8.16 5.95 11.50
C PRO A 47 6.84 5.87 12.29
N GLY A 48 6.89 5.32 13.51
CA GLY A 48 5.70 5.18 14.36
C GLY A 48 5.07 6.51 14.81
N THR A 49 5.78 7.63 14.61
CA THR A 49 5.27 8.99 14.85
C THR A 49 4.36 9.50 13.72
N VAL A 50 4.37 8.84 12.56
CA VAL A 50 3.53 9.22 11.43
C VAL A 50 2.19 8.52 11.57
N PHE A 51 1.11 9.30 11.68
CA PHE A 51 -0.23 8.75 11.58
C PHE A 51 -0.49 8.27 10.15
N TRP A 52 -0.75 6.97 10.01
CA TRP A 52 -1.16 6.34 8.76
C TRP A 52 -2.30 5.37 9.06
N ARG A 53 -3.42 5.55 8.34
CA ARG A 53 -4.62 4.76 8.57
C ARG A 53 -5.27 4.36 7.25
N ASP A 54 -5.62 3.08 7.14
CA ASP A 54 -6.47 2.58 6.06
C ASP A 54 -7.92 3.02 6.30
N ILE A 55 -8.47 3.81 5.39
CA ILE A 55 -9.82 4.39 5.49
C ILE A 55 -10.89 3.62 4.71
N GLY A 56 -10.58 2.40 4.26
CA GLY A 56 -11.50 1.56 3.48
C GLY A 56 -12.73 1.07 4.27
N ARG A 57 -12.74 1.21 5.61
CA ARG A 57 -13.85 0.81 6.48
C ARG A 57 -14.46 2.03 7.19
N PRO A 58 -15.78 2.04 7.45
CA PRO A 58 -16.43 3.17 8.14
C PRO A 58 -15.78 3.53 9.48
N GLU A 59 -15.45 2.53 10.29
CA GLU A 59 -14.84 2.71 11.60
C GLU A 59 -13.46 3.37 11.52
N THR A 60 -12.61 2.95 10.58
CA THR A 60 -11.27 3.49 10.42
C THR A 60 -11.27 4.84 9.73
N ARG A 61 -12.29 5.13 8.91
CA ARG A 61 -12.52 6.47 8.35
C ARG A 61 -12.85 7.48 9.46
N ILE A 62 -13.78 7.16 10.37
CA ILE A 62 -14.16 8.04 11.49
C ILE A 62 -12.94 8.32 12.40
N GLU A 63 -12.11 7.31 12.63
CA GLU A 63 -10.86 7.47 13.38
C GLU A 63 -9.91 8.47 12.70
N ALA A 64 -9.74 8.36 11.38
CA ALA A 64 -8.90 9.29 10.62
C ALA A 64 -9.48 10.72 10.60
N GLU A 65 -10.80 10.87 10.49
CA GLU A 65 -11.48 12.17 10.56
C GLU A 65 -11.24 12.86 11.92
N LYS A 66 -11.40 12.12 13.03
CA LYS A 66 -11.11 12.63 14.38
C LYS A 66 -9.65 13.06 14.52
N TYR A 67 -8.72 12.22 14.06
CA TYR A 67 -7.30 12.57 14.10
C TYR A 67 -7.01 13.91 13.40
N VAL A 68 -7.61 14.15 12.22
CA VAL A 68 -7.43 15.40 11.46
C VAL A 68 -8.04 16.61 12.19
N GLN A 69 -9.17 16.43 12.89
CA GLN A 69 -9.79 17.48 13.72
C GLN A 69 -8.92 17.81 14.94
N ASP A 70 -8.42 16.78 15.64
CA ASP A 70 -7.63 16.93 16.87
C ASP A 70 -6.31 17.67 16.62
N ILE A 71 -5.66 17.43 15.48
CA ILE A 71 -4.41 18.13 15.10
C ILE A 71 -4.66 19.51 14.49
N GLY A 72 -5.92 19.96 14.40
CA GLY A 72 -6.30 21.31 13.95
C GLY A 72 -6.15 21.55 12.45
N LEU A 73 -6.01 20.51 11.63
CA LEU A 73 -5.88 20.61 10.17
C LEU A 73 -7.22 20.80 9.45
N ALA A 74 -8.33 20.49 10.11
CA ALA A 74 -9.68 20.82 9.64
C ALA A 74 -10.39 21.68 10.69
N LYS A 75 -10.33 23.01 10.54
CA LYS A 75 -11.30 23.90 11.18
C LYS A 75 -12.54 23.94 10.29
N ILE A 76 -13.62 23.35 10.77
CA ILE A 76 -14.97 23.65 10.27
C ILE A 76 -15.52 24.78 11.14
#